data_AF-A0A0F4YPR8-F1
#
_entry.id   AF-A0A0F4YPR8-F1
#
_cell.length_a   1.000
_cell.length_b   1.000
_cell.length_c   1.000
_cell.angle_alpha   90.00
_cell.angle_beta   90.00
_cell.angle_gamma   90.00
#
_symmetry.space_group_name_H-M   'P 1'
#
loop_
_entity.id
_entity.type
_entity.pdbx_description
1 polymer ?
#
loop_
_entity_poly.entity_id
_entity_poly.type
_entity_poly.pdbx_seq_one_letter_code
_entity_poly.pdbx_strand_id
1 'polypeptide(L)'
;MAHEGVGLPKHCAIVIKKLWFLMDIPDNGRRIGTIQNRRLWSDMDLFFATLFLVKLDVRFTHPLSGAGRNGMRHLLMAQPSLTLLWKVLKRTALKDAHETLKAFVRWKYQPSPGEVNNHIFGVAPDEVGKLQYEGYGRARSTVKLQRPDELILKECVRRGLDMQQHYFDMFNWQYKMPPVMKTRQTRVKSAIHVQAAQRDRETSGQHFTATEPREGVTDMKRIMNIGFGGKLRQ
;
A
#
# COMPACT_ATOMS: atom_id res chain seq x y z
N MET A 1 13.28 -2.68 2.88
CA MET A 1 11.80 -2.68 2.86
C MET A 1 11.24 -3.35 4.10
N ALA A 2 11.01 -4.68 4.12
CA ALA A 2 10.39 -5.34 5.29
C ALA A 2 11.21 -5.22 6.59
N HIS A 3 12.53 -5.43 6.52
CA HIS A 3 13.44 -5.25 7.67
C HIS A 3 13.58 -3.79 8.15
N GLU A 4 13.03 -2.83 7.40
CA GLU A 4 13.07 -1.40 7.71
C GLU A 4 11.67 -0.89 8.13
N GLY A 5 10.77 -1.79 8.52
CA GLY A 5 9.40 -1.46 8.95
C GLY A 5 8.43 -1.14 7.81
N VAL A 6 8.87 -1.14 6.55
CA VAL A 6 8.03 -0.87 5.38
C VAL A 6 7.55 -2.20 4.78
N GLY A 7 6.41 -2.66 5.29
CA GLY A 7 5.75 -3.88 4.85
C GLY A 7 5.00 -3.74 3.53
N LEU A 8 5.07 -4.77 2.69
CA LEU A 8 4.29 -4.88 1.44
C LEU A 8 3.51 -6.21 1.41
N PRO A 9 2.28 -6.22 0.86
CA PRO A 9 1.55 -7.45 0.56
C PRO A 9 2.31 -8.38 -0.40
N LYS A 10 2.09 -9.69 -0.29
CA LYS A 10 2.67 -10.69 -1.22
C LYS A 10 2.34 -10.40 -2.68
N HIS A 11 1.14 -9.87 -2.95
CA HIS A 11 0.68 -9.51 -4.29
C HIS A 11 1.56 -8.43 -4.96
N CYS A 12 2.23 -7.57 -4.18
CA CYS A 12 3.17 -6.59 -4.74
C CYS A 12 4.35 -7.25 -5.46
N ALA A 13 4.71 -8.51 -5.16
CA ALA A 13 5.81 -9.19 -5.83
C ALA A 13 5.57 -9.35 -7.35
N ILE A 14 4.35 -9.67 -7.75
CA ILE A 14 3.98 -9.77 -9.17
C ILE A 14 3.93 -8.38 -9.80
N VAL A 15 3.35 -7.41 -9.10
CA VAL A 15 3.21 -6.03 -9.61
C VAL A 15 4.58 -5.35 -9.79
N ILE A 16 5.54 -5.59 -8.90
CA ILE A 16 6.91 -5.10 -9.06
C ILE A 16 7.56 -5.68 -10.32
N LYS A 17 7.30 -6.96 -10.65
CA LYS A 17 7.77 -7.55 -11.91
C LYS A 17 7.09 -6.91 -13.12
N LYS A 18 5.79 -6.59 -13.03
CA LYS A 18 5.07 -5.85 -14.10
C LYS A 18 5.63 -4.44 -14.28
N LEU A 19 5.97 -3.74 -13.19
CA LEU A 19 6.67 -2.45 -13.24
C LEU A 19 8.04 -2.58 -13.90
N TRP A 20 8.81 -3.62 -13.55
CA TRP A 20 10.10 -3.89 -14.19
C TRP A 20 9.92 -4.11 -15.70
N PHE A 21 8.98 -4.96 -16.10
CA PHE A 21 8.65 -5.18 -17.51
C PHE A 21 8.28 -3.87 -18.23
N LEU A 22 7.53 -2.98 -17.58
CA LEU A 22 7.18 -1.67 -18.16
C LEU A 22 8.42 -0.78 -18.38
N MET A 23 9.44 -0.90 -17.53
CA MET A 23 10.72 -0.20 -17.71
C MET A 23 11.51 -0.72 -18.91
N ASP A 24 11.42 -2.02 -19.19
CA ASP A 24 12.12 -2.63 -20.33
C ASP A 24 11.54 -2.20 -21.70
N ILE A 25 10.33 -1.64 -21.74
CA ILE A 25 9.71 -1.11 -22.96
C ILE A 25 10.25 0.31 -23.24
N PRO A 26 10.97 0.56 -24.35
CA PRO A 26 11.62 1.85 -24.58
C PRO A 26 10.76 2.97 -25.21
N ASP A 27 9.50 2.73 -25.59
CA ASP A 27 8.62 3.74 -26.21
C ASP A 27 7.28 3.86 -25.49
N ASN A 28 6.66 5.04 -25.61
CA ASN A 28 5.42 5.37 -24.93
C ASN A 28 4.23 4.62 -25.50
N GLY A 29 4.16 4.39 -26.82
CA GLY A 29 3.03 3.72 -27.45
C GLY A 29 2.78 2.34 -26.85
N ARG A 30 3.83 1.51 -26.78
CA ARG A 30 3.76 0.18 -26.15
C ARG A 30 3.55 0.24 -24.65
N ARG A 31 4.15 1.20 -23.94
CA ARG A 31 3.93 1.39 -22.49
C ARG A 31 2.46 1.69 -22.17
N ILE A 32 1.89 2.66 -22.90
CA ILE A 32 0.50 3.09 -22.76
C ILE A 32 -0.44 1.92 -23.09
N GLY A 33 -0.22 1.24 -24.22
CA GLY A 33 -1.02 0.07 -24.59
C GLY A 33 -0.94 -1.07 -23.56
N THR A 34 0.25 -1.30 -22.99
CA THR A 34 0.46 -2.33 -21.95
C THR A 34 -0.35 -2.02 -20.70
N ILE A 35 -0.27 -0.78 -20.18
CA ILE A 35 -0.95 -0.40 -18.94
C ILE A 35 -2.46 -0.25 -19.10
N GLN A 36 -2.92 0.14 -20.29
CA GLN A 36 -4.35 0.22 -20.60
C GLN A 36 -5.01 -1.14 -20.75
N ASN A 37 -4.25 -2.19 -21.04
CA ASN A 37 -4.76 -3.54 -21.19
C ASN A 37 -5.14 -4.14 -19.82
N ARG A 38 -6.46 -4.24 -19.56
CA ARG A 38 -7.02 -4.78 -18.31
C ARG A 38 -6.63 -6.24 -18.02
N ARG A 39 -6.25 -7.04 -19.03
CA ARG A 39 -5.77 -8.41 -18.83
C ARG A 39 -4.34 -8.45 -18.28
N LEU A 40 -3.52 -7.46 -18.63
CA LEU A 40 -2.14 -7.33 -18.14
C LEU A 40 -2.09 -6.54 -16.83
N TRP A 41 -2.89 -5.47 -16.73
CA TRP A 41 -2.98 -4.58 -15.59
C TRP A 41 -4.43 -4.47 -15.12
N SER A 42 -4.80 -5.27 -14.13
CA SER A 42 -6.09 -5.18 -13.44
C SER A 42 -6.17 -3.97 -12.52
N ASP A 43 -7.37 -3.64 -12.05
CA ASP A 43 -7.56 -2.53 -11.10
C ASP A 43 -6.84 -2.82 -9.76
N MET A 44 -6.76 -4.10 -9.36
CA MET A 44 -5.96 -4.55 -8.22
C MET A 44 -4.45 -4.39 -8.45
N ASP A 45 -3.94 -4.63 -9.66
CA ASP A 45 -2.53 -4.40 -9.98
C ASP A 45 -2.18 -2.91 -9.85
N LEU A 46 -3.06 -2.03 -10.33
CA LEU A 46 -2.90 -0.58 -10.22
C LEU A 46 -2.93 -0.12 -8.76
N PHE A 47 -3.83 -0.68 -7.95
CA PHE A 47 -3.86 -0.44 -6.51
C PHE A 47 -2.55 -0.85 -5.83
N PHE A 48 -2.07 -2.07 -6.06
CA PHE A 48 -0.83 -2.57 -5.44
C PHE A 48 0.42 -1.86 -5.98
N ALA A 49 0.40 -1.38 -7.23
CA ALA A 49 1.47 -0.54 -7.77
C ALA A 49 1.49 0.81 -7.07
N THR A 50 0.32 1.43 -6.89
CA THR A 50 0.19 2.69 -6.16
C THR A 50 0.65 2.53 -4.70
N LEU A 51 0.23 1.46 -4.02
CA LEU A 51 0.71 1.12 -2.67
C LEU A 51 2.23 0.98 -2.63
N PHE A 52 2.82 0.26 -3.59
CA PHE A 52 4.27 0.11 -3.69
C PHE A 52 4.98 1.46 -3.85
N LEU A 53 4.47 2.34 -4.73
CA LEU A 53 5.03 3.68 -4.95
C LEU A 53 4.92 4.56 -3.71
N VAL A 54 3.77 4.54 -3.01
CA VAL A 54 3.58 5.23 -1.73
C VAL A 54 4.57 4.72 -0.69
N LYS A 55 4.78 3.40 -0.60
CA LYS A 55 5.77 2.83 0.33
C LYS A 55 7.21 3.22 -0.02
N LEU A 56 7.54 3.36 -1.30
CA LEU A 56 8.84 3.90 -1.70
C LEU A 56 8.99 5.35 -1.26
N ASP A 57 7.95 6.18 -1.41
CA ASP A 57 7.99 7.58 -0.97
C ASP A 57 8.19 7.68 0.55
N VAL A 58 7.48 6.86 1.34
CA VAL A 58 7.69 6.76 2.79
C VAL A 58 9.12 6.31 3.12
N ARG A 59 9.70 5.41 2.34
CA ARG A 59 11.05 4.91 2.57
C ARG A 59 12.14 5.94 2.23
N PHE A 60 11.91 6.80 1.24
CA PHE A 60 12.86 7.82 0.82
C PHE A 60 12.64 9.18 1.49
N THR A 61 11.46 9.41 2.06
CA THR A 61 11.14 10.61 2.82
C THR A 61 11.30 10.33 4.30
N HIS A 62 12.29 10.95 4.95
CA HIS A 62 12.42 10.85 6.41
C HIS A 62 11.26 11.61 7.09
N PRO A 63 10.46 11.00 7.98
CA PRO A 63 9.28 11.65 8.57
C PRO A 63 9.60 12.97 9.30
N LEU A 64 10.80 13.08 9.87
CA LEU A 64 11.27 14.24 10.62
C LEU A 64 11.97 15.31 9.77
N SER A 65 12.38 15.01 8.53
CA SER A 65 13.22 15.93 7.75
C SER A 65 12.42 16.91 6.89
N GLY A 66 11.10 16.75 6.76
CA GLY A 66 10.19 17.71 6.10
C GLY A 66 10.47 18.01 4.61
N ALA A 67 11.56 17.54 4.03
CA ALA A 67 11.93 17.81 2.65
C ALA A 67 11.20 16.83 1.73
N GLY A 68 10.04 17.24 1.23
CA GLY A 68 9.23 16.54 0.23
C GLY A 68 9.95 16.36 -1.11
N ARG A 69 11.02 15.56 -1.14
CA ARG A 69 11.78 15.26 -2.34
C ARG A 69 11.30 13.93 -2.93
N ASN A 70 10.14 13.98 -3.60
CA ASN A 70 9.69 12.94 -4.55
C ASN A 70 10.74 12.66 -5.68
N GLY A 71 11.81 13.46 -5.74
CA GLY A 71 12.92 13.32 -6.66
C GLY A 71 13.58 11.94 -6.64
N MET A 72 13.68 11.27 -5.48
CA MET A 72 14.28 9.92 -5.42
C MET A 72 13.41 8.88 -6.13
N ARG A 73 12.11 8.82 -5.85
CA ARG A 73 11.19 7.92 -6.56
C ARG A 73 11.21 8.19 -8.06
N HIS A 74 11.11 9.46 -8.47
CA HIS A 74 11.13 9.82 -9.88
C HIS A 74 12.45 9.44 -10.56
N LEU A 75 13.60 9.69 -9.91
CA LEU A 75 14.91 9.33 -10.42
C LEU A 75 15.05 7.82 -10.60
N LEU A 76 14.56 7.03 -9.65
CA LEU A 76 14.64 5.57 -9.68
C LEU A 76 13.71 4.96 -10.72
N MET A 77 12.51 5.51 -10.89
CA MET A 77 11.55 5.08 -11.92
C MET A 77 11.94 5.56 -13.33
N ALA A 78 12.82 6.56 -13.44
CA ALA A 78 13.36 7.01 -14.72
C ALA A 78 14.50 6.13 -15.28
N GLN A 79 15.00 5.18 -14.49
CA GLN A 79 16.10 4.33 -14.94
C GLN A 79 15.62 3.31 -15.99
N PRO A 80 16.55 2.68 -16.74
CA PRO A 80 16.21 1.59 -17.66
C PRO A 80 15.73 0.31 -17.00
N SER A 81 16.02 0.11 -15.70
CA SER A 81 15.72 -1.11 -14.97
C SER A 81 15.52 -0.84 -13.49
N LEU A 82 14.76 -1.70 -12.80
CA LEU A 82 14.64 -1.70 -11.33
C LEU A 82 15.95 -2.08 -10.61
N THR A 83 17.00 -2.46 -11.34
CA THR A 83 18.29 -2.84 -10.73
C THR A 83 18.87 -1.71 -9.86
N LEU A 84 18.77 -0.44 -10.29
CA LEU A 84 19.23 0.67 -9.46
C LEU A 84 18.39 0.79 -8.18
N LEU A 85 17.07 0.70 -8.28
CA LEU A 85 16.19 0.67 -7.11
C LEU A 85 16.59 -0.46 -6.16
N TRP A 86 16.79 -1.68 -6.68
CA TRP A 86 17.19 -2.83 -5.87
C TRP A 86 18.52 -2.59 -5.14
N LYS A 87 19.54 -2.03 -5.82
CA LYS A 87 20.82 -1.66 -5.21
C LYS A 87 20.64 -0.59 -4.13
N VAL A 88 19.82 0.42 -4.37
CA VAL A 88 19.50 1.47 -3.39
C VAL A 88 18.78 0.88 -2.17
N LEU A 89 17.82 -0.02 -2.37
CA LEU A 89 17.13 -0.73 -1.28
C LEU A 89 18.07 -1.66 -0.49
N LYS A 90 19.13 -2.18 -1.13
CA LYS A 90 20.22 -2.93 -0.48
C LYS A 90 21.28 -2.04 0.14
N ARG A 91 21.16 -0.70 0.04
CA ARG A 91 22.16 0.29 0.47
C ARG A 91 23.52 0.08 -0.20
N THR A 92 23.54 -0.37 -1.46
CA THR A 92 24.77 -0.60 -2.25
C THR A 92 24.97 0.42 -3.37
N ALA A 93 24.01 1.34 -3.60
CA ALA A 93 24.12 2.44 -4.56
C ALA A 93 23.40 3.70 -4.06
N LEU A 94 23.73 4.85 -4.65
CA LEU A 94 23.27 6.19 -4.27
C LEU A 94 23.49 6.47 -2.78
N LYS A 95 24.71 6.15 -2.31
CA LYS A 95 25.09 6.31 -0.90
C LYS A 95 25.37 7.76 -0.54
N ASP A 96 25.85 8.53 -1.50
CA ASP A 96 26.25 9.92 -1.33
C ASP A 96 25.51 10.84 -2.34
N ALA A 97 25.67 12.15 -2.11
CA ALA A 97 25.09 13.17 -2.97
C ALA A 97 25.67 13.12 -4.39
N HIS A 98 26.94 12.72 -4.54
CA HIS A 98 27.63 12.69 -5.83
C HIS A 98 27.11 11.57 -6.74
N GLU A 99 26.90 10.34 -6.23
CA GLU A 99 26.25 9.27 -6.98
C GLU A 99 24.83 9.64 -7.40
N THR A 100 24.08 10.27 -6.49
CA THR A 100 22.72 10.75 -6.75
C THR A 100 22.72 11.82 -7.85
N LEU A 101 23.67 12.76 -7.79
CA LEU A 101 23.85 13.81 -8.79
C LEU A 101 24.19 13.20 -10.16
N LYS A 102 25.10 12.23 -10.24
CA LYS A 102 25.41 11.53 -11.50
C LYS A 102 24.19 10.86 -12.12
N ALA A 103 23.38 10.19 -11.31
CA ALA A 103 22.15 9.56 -11.79
C ALA A 103 21.12 10.60 -12.28
N PHE A 104 21.02 11.74 -11.59
CA PHE A 104 20.19 12.87 -12.02
C PHE A 104 20.67 13.50 -13.34
N VAL A 105 21.99 13.68 -13.47
CA VAL A 105 22.64 14.26 -14.66
C VAL A 105 22.38 13.40 -15.89
N ARG A 106 22.57 12.08 -15.78
CA ARG A 106 22.20 11.13 -16.86
C ARG A 106 20.72 11.18 -17.21
N TRP A 107 19.87 11.44 -16.22
CA TRP A 107 18.43 11.42 -16.43
C TRP A 107 17.92 12.64 -17.20
N LYS A 108 18.03 13.84 -16.63
CA LYS A 108 17.29 15.00 -17.17
C LYS A 108 18.03 16.34 -17.12
N TYR A 109 19.30 16.34 -16.77
CA TYR A 109 20.08 17.57 -16.78
C TYR A 109 20.23 18.09 -18.21
N GLN A 110 20.08 19.40 -18.39
CA GLN A 110 20.24 20.06 -19.67
C GLN A 110 21.54 20.86 -19.61
N PRO A 111 22.58 20.47 -20.38
CA PRO A 111 23.84 21.19 -20.37
C PRO A 111 23.67 22.58 -20.96
N SER A 112 24.34 23.57 -20.36
CA SER A 112 24.47 24.89 -20.98
C SER A 112 25.33 24.80 -22.25
N PRO A 113 25.29 25.80 -23.17
CA PRO A 113 26.04 25.75 -24.42
C PRO A 113 27.55 25.49 -24.25
N GLY A 114 28.15 25.95 -23.15
CA GLY A 114 29.57 25.72 -22.83
C GLY A 114 29.89 24.32 -22.25
N GLU A 115 28.86 23.53 -21.90
CA GLU A 115 29.02 22.23 -21.23
C GLU A 115 28.73 21.03 -22.15
N VAL A 116 28.17 21.27 -23.34
CA VAL A 116 27.64 20.23 -24.25
C VAL A 116 28.64 19.12 -24.59
N ASN A 117 29.95 19.42 -24.62
CA ASN A 117 31.02 18.48 -24.95
C ASN A 117 31.91 18.13 -23.75
N ASN A 118 31.54 18.59 -22.54
CA ASN A 118 32.32 18.39 -21.33
C ASN A 118 31.76 17.24 -20.49
N HIS A 119 32.63 16.58 -19.73
CA HIS A 119 32.18 15.65 -18.72
C HIS A 119 31.52 16.41 -17.57
N ILE A 120 30.28 16.09 -17.27
CA ILE A 120 29.50 16.80 -16.25
C ILE A 120 29.40 15.91 -15.01
N PHE A 121 30.10 16.29 -13.95
CA PHE A 121 30.20 15.51 -12.71
C PHE A 121 30.63 14.04 -12.94
N GLY A 122 31.48 13.78 -13.94
CA GLY A 122 31.92 12.44 -14.30
C GLY A 122 30.93 11.63 -15.16
N VAL A 123 29.90 12.27 -15.70
CA VAL A 123 29.02 11.71 -16.74
C VAL A 123 29.54 12.15 -18.11
N ALA A 124 29.67 11.20 -19.03
CA ALA A 124 30.13 11.49 -20.39
C ALA A 124 29.08 12.34 -21.14
N PRO A 125 29.49 13.25 -22.04
CA PRO A 125 28.58 14.16 -22.76
C PRO A 125 27.43 13.43 -23.47
N ASP A 126 27.70 12.24 -23.98
CA ASP A 126 26.75 11.37 -24.67
C ASP A 126 25.81 10.60 -23.73
N GLU A 127 25.91 10.76 -22.42
CA GLU A 127 24.94 10.21 -21.46
C GLU A 127 24.09 11.29 -20.78
N VAL A 128 24.52 12.57 -20.86
CA VAL A 128 23.89 13.69 -20.15
C VAL A 128 22.46 13.89 -20.64
N GLY A 129 21.52 13.87 -19.70
CA GLY A 129 20.11 14.16 -19.95
C GLY A 129 19.40 13.18 -20.89
N LYS A 130 20.03 12.05 -21.23
CA LYS A 130 19.54 11.17 -22.29
C LYS A 130 18.45 10.20 -21.84
N LEU A 131 18.43 9.79 -20.56
CA LEU A 131 17.47 8.77 -20.10
C LEU A 131 16.02 9.28 -20.05
N GLN A 132 15.78 10.59 -20.15
CA GLN A 132 14.42 11.14 -20.20
C GLN A 132 13.69 10.89 -21.53
N TYR A 133 14.37 10.42 -22.57
CA TYR A 133 13.81 10.23 -23.90
C TYR A 133 13.54 8.76 -24.21
N GLU A 134 12.64 8.49 -25.16
CA GLU A 134 12.39 7.14 -25.66
C GLU A 134 13.68 6.48 -26.16
N GLY A 135 13.76 5.16 -26.00
CA GLY A 135 15.01 4.42 -26.22
C GLY A 135 16.05 4.63 -25.12
N TYR A 136 15.73 5.36 -24.04
CA TYR A 136 16.69 5.74 -23.00
C TYR A 136 17.93 6.43 -23.60
N GLY A 137 17.71 7.24 -24.64
CA GLY A 137 18.77 7.95 -25.37
C GLY A 137 19.59 7.10 -26.35
N ARG A 138 19.28 5.81 -26.50
CA ARG A 138 19.86 4.94 -27.55
C ARG A 138 19.18 5.20 -28.90
N ALA A 139 17.89 5.51 -28.88
CA ALA A 139 17.19 5.99 -30.05
C ALA A 139 17.43 7.50 -30.19
N ARG A 140 17.48 8.02 -31.42
CA ARG A 140 17.52 9.47 -31.68
C ARG A 140 16.16 10.15 -31.42
N SER A 141 15.29 9.53 -30.63
CA SER A 141 13.98 10.08 -30.30
C SER A 141 14.14 11.25 -29.33
N THR A 142 13.46 12.34 -29.61
CA THR A 142 13.36 13.52 -28.75
C THR A 142 12.06 13.50 -27.91
N VAL A 143 11.26 12.46 -28.06
CA VAL A 143 10.01 12.26 -27.31
C VAL A 143 10.37 11.87 -25.88
N LYS A 144 9.83 12.59 -24.89
CA LYS A 144 10.04 12.26 -23.48
C LYS A 144 9.37 10.92 -23.13
N LEU A 145 10.12 10.02 -22.53
CA LEU A 145 9.64 8.73 -22.06
C LEU A 145 8.82 8.91 -20.78
N GLN A 146 7.61 8.39 -20.77
CA GLN A 146 6.73 8.41 -19.62
C GLN A 146 7.21 7.36 -18.61
N ARG A 147 7.44 7.81 -17.37
CA ARG A 147 7.93 6.90 -16.33
C ARG A 147 6.81 5.95 -15.88
N PRO A 148 7.16 4.75 -15.39
CA PRO A 148 6.17 3.80 -14.87
C PRO A 148 5.24 4.41 -13.82
N ASP A 149 5.77 5.20 -12.89
CA ASP A 149 4.97 5.84 -11.84
C ASP A 149 3.93 6.82 -12.38
N GLU A 150 4.28 7.60 -13.41
CA GLU A 150 3.36 8.52 -14.07
C GLU A 150 2.25 7.77 -14.80
N LEU A 151 2.60 6.67 -15.48
CA LEU A 151 1.66 5.85 -16.23
C LEU A 151 0.63 5.16 -15.31
N ILE A 152 1.06 4.66 -14.15
CA ILE A 152 0.17 4.08 -13.14
C ILE A 152 -0.87 5.09 -12.69
N LEU A 153 -0.44 6.31 -12.32
CA LEU A 153 -1.35 7.34 -11.86
C LEU A 153 -2.32 7.79 -12.96
N LYS A 154 -1.83 7.98 -14.19
CA LYS A 154 -2.68 8.31 -15.35
C LYS A 154 -3.74 7.24 -15.60
N GLU A 155 -3.35 5.97 -15.49
CA GLU A 155 -4.27 4.86 -15.73
C GLU A 155 -5.32 4.72 -14.61
N CYS A 156 -4.94 4.95 -13.35
CA CYS A 156 -5.90 5.03 -12.24
C CYS A 156 -6.97 6.09 -12.51
N VAL A 157 -6.55 7.29 -12.92
CA VAL A 157 -7.47 8.39 -13.28
C VAL A 157 -8.35 8.01 -14.47
N ARG A 158 -7.78 7.44 -15.53
CA ARG A 158 -8.52 7.02 -16.74
C ARG A 158 -9.62 6.00 -16.43
N ARG A 159 -9.40 5.13 -15.45
CA ARG A 159 -10.37 4.11 -15.02
C ARG A 159 -11.34 4.60 -13.94
N GLY A 160 -11.21 5.84 -13.47
CA GLY A 160 -12.02 6.36 -12.36
C GLY A 160 -11.75 5.65 -11.04
N LEU A 161 -10.54 5.13 -10.82
CA LEU A 161 -10.17 4.50 -9.56
C LEU A 161 -9.86 5.61 -8.56
N ASP A 162 -10.66 5.70 -7.50
CA ASP A 162 -10.46 6.67 -6.43
C ASP A 162 -9.33 6.23 -5.48
N MET A 163 -8.10 6.28 -6.00
CA MET A 163 -6.92 5.96 -5.21
C MET A 163 -6.71 6.97 -4.08
N GLN A 164 -7.20 8.20 -4.22
CA GLN A 164 -7.06 9.29 -3.23
C GLN A 164 -7.65 8.87 -1.88
N GLN A 165 -8.83 8.26 -1.88
CA GLN A 165 -9.48 7.75 -0.66
C GLN A 165 -8.64 6.68 0.07
N HIS A 166 -7.78 5.97 -0.64
CA HIS A 166 -6.99 4.88 -0.06
C HIS A 166 -5.58 5.28 0.38
N TYR A 167 -5.11 6.52 0.13
CA TYR A 167 -3.73 6.89 0.49
C TYR A 167 -3.45 6.80 1.98
N PHE A 168 -4.40 7.16 2.82
CA PHE A 168 -4.24 7.05 4.28
C PHE A 168 -4.01 5.60 4.71
N ASP A 169 -4.81 4.68 4.17
CA ASP A 169 -4.66 3.24 4.42
C ASP A 169 -3.35 2.70 3.86
N MET A 170 -2.96 3.12 2.66
CA MET A 170 -1.69 2.73 2.03
C MET A 170 -0.48 3.23 2.83
N PHE A 171 -0.53 4.46 3.34
CA PHE A 171 0.53 5.04 4.17
C PHE A 171 0.66 4.29 5.50
N ASN A 172 -0.46 4.06 6.17
CA ASN A 172 -0.51 3.35 7.46
C ASN A 172 -0.42 1.83 7.34
N TRP A 173 -0.33 1.29 6.12
CA TRP A 173 -0.18 -0.13 5.89
C TRP A 173 1.08 -0.66 6.59
N GLN A 174 0.89 -1.31 7.73
CA GLN A 174 1.95 -2.07 8.39
C GLN A 174 1.68 -3.54 8.09
N TYR A 175 2.73 -4.29 7.77
CA TYR A 175 2.65 -5.75 7.83
C TYR A 175 2.47 -6.06 9.31
N LYS A 176 1.23 -6.17 9.77
CA LYS A 176 0.96 -6.89 11.02
C LYS A 176 1.52 -8.29 10.76
N MET A 177 2.72 -8.58 11.27
CA MET A 177 2.90 -9.93 11.82
C MET A 177 1.72 -10.03 12.79
N PRO A 178 0.73 -10.92 12.58
CA PRO A 178 -0.25 -11.12 13.61
C PRO A 178 0.57 -11.42 14.86
N PRO A 179 0.35 -10.72 16.00
CA PRO A 179 0.71 -11.33 17.27
C PRO A 179 0.07 -12.71 17.16
N VAL A 180 0.90 -13.76 17.26
CA VAL A 180 0.45 -15.14 17.49
C VAL A 180 -0.84 -15.01 18.25
N MET A 181 -1.95 -15.44 17.64
CA MET A 181 -3.28 -15.25 18.20
C MET A 181 -3.22 -15.81 19.61
N LYS A 182 -2.97 -14.95 20.62
CA LYS A 182 -3.25 -15.28 21.99
C LYS A 182 -4.74 -15.39 21.96
N THR A 183 -5.16 -16.63 21.94
CA THR A 183 -6.52 -17.10 21.78
C THR A 183 -7.42 -16.11 22.49
N ARG A 184 -8.41 -15.58 21.76
CA ARG A 184 -9.50 -14.80 22.32
C ARG A 184 -10.41 -15.76 23.11
N GLN A 185 -9.84 -16.42 24.12
CA GLN A 185 -10.49 -17.36 25.05
C GLN A 185 -10.25 -16.93 26.49
N THR A 186 -10.12 -15.63 26.77
CA THR A 186 -9.92 -15.16 28.16
C THR A 186 -10.86 -14.04 28.60
N ARG A 187 -11.96 -13.80 27.85
CA ARG A 187 -12.99 -12.86 28.33
C ARG A 187 -14.43 -13.38 28.35
N VAL A 188 -14.66 -14.63 27.93
CA VAL A 188 -15.94 -15.31 28.17
C VAL A 188 -15.81 -16.34 29.29
N LYS A 189 -14.67 -17.02 29.44
CA LYS A 189 -14.43 -17.95 30.56
C LYS A 189 -14.32 -17.23 31.92
N SER A 190 -13.81 -16.00 31.97
CA SER A 190 -13.76 -15.21 33.21
C SER A 190 -15.12 -14.66 33.64
N ALA A 191 -16.04 -14.39 32.71
CA ALA A 191 -17.41 -14.02 33.07
C ALA A 191 -18.22 -15.23 33.58
N ILE A 192 -18.01 -16.42 32.97
CA ILE A 192 -18.69 -17.65 33.38
C ILE A 192 -18.15 -18.16 34.74
N HIS A 193 -16.84 -18.06 35.01
CA HIS A 193 -16.26 -18.48 36.30
C HIS A 193 -16.56 -17.49 37.44
N VAL A 194 -16.65 -16.19 37.15
CA VAL A 194 -17.02 -15.19 38.17
C VAL A 194 -18.50 -15.32 38.55
N GLN A 195 -19.40 -15.60 37.59
CA GLN A 195 -20.82 -15.82 37.90
C GLN A 195 -21.09 -17.17 38.57
N ALA A 196 -20.32 -18.23 38.28
CA ALA A 196 -20.41 -19.50 38.99
C ALA A 196 -19.91 -19.39 40.44
N ALA A 197 -18.77 -18.71 40.67
CA ALA A 197 -18.22 -18.52 42.01
C ALA A 197 -19.04 -17.56 42.90
N GLN A 198 -19.89 -16.71 42.30
CA GLN A 198 -20.85 -15.88 43.03
C GLN A 198 -22.12 -16.64 43.41
N ARG A 199 -22.59 -17.58 42.57
CA ARG A 199 -23.70 -18.48 42.94
C ARG A 199 -23.34 -19.44 44.06
N ASP A 200 -22.12 -19.99 44.04
CA ASP A 200 -21.70 -20.97 45.05
C ASP A 200 -21.52 -20.36 46.47
N ARG A 201 -21.25 -19.05 46.56
CA ARG A 201 -21.17 -18.32 47.85
C ARG A 201 -22.54 -17.94 48.43
N GLU A 202 -23.57 -17.80 47.60
CA GLU A 202 -24.94 -17.58 48.07
C GLU A 202 -25.57 -18.89 48.56
N THR A 203 -25.17 -20.05 48.01
CA THR A 203 -25.67 -21.38 48.40
C THR A 203 -25.04 -22.00 49.65
N SER A 204 -23.99 -21.41 50.24
CA SER A 204 -23.36 -21.92 51.48
C SER A 204 -23.72 -21.11 52.74
N GLY A 205 -24.61 -20.13 52.63
CA GLY A 205 -24.94 -19.17 53.69
C GLY A 205 -26.31 -19.32 54.35
N GLN A 206 -27.07 -20.41 54.10
CA GLN A 206 -28.36 -20.64 54.79
C GLN A 206 -28.59 -22.14 55.05
N HIS A 207 -28.24 -22.59 56.25
CA HIS A 207 -28.87 -23.74 56.87
C HIS A 207 -29.79 -23.24 57.99
N PHE A 208 -30.97 -23.86 58.06
CA PHE A 208 -31.92 -23.92 59.18
C PHE A 208 -32.95 -22.79 59.32
N THR A 209 -34.18 -23.06 58.85
CA THR A 209 -35.39 -23.20 59.68
C THR A 209 -36.44 -24.03 58.90
N ALA A 210 -37.45 -24.51 59.63
CA ALA A 210 -38.13 -25.78 59.44
C ALA A 210 -39.44 -25.76 58.63
N THR A 211 -40.02 -26.97 58.49
CA THR A 211 -41.45 -27.32 58.40
C THR A 211 -42.24 -27.19 57.07
N GLU A 212 -42.58 -28.39 56.56
CA GLU A 212 -43.87 -28.88 56.01
C GLU A 212 -44.34 -28.59 54.55
N PRO A 213 -45.11 -29.53 53.94
CA PRO A 213 -45.42 -29.57 52.50
C PRO A 213 -46.91 -29.28 52.16
N ARG A 214 -47.21 -28.92 50.89
CA ARG A 214 -48.33 -29.45 50.03
C ARG A 214 -48.71 -28.56 48.81
N GLU A 215 -48.92 -29.27 47.68
CA GLU A 215 -50.00 -29.17 46.66
C GLU A 215 -50.24 -27.96 45.71
N GLY A 216 -50.70 -28.30 44.48
CA GLY A 216 -51.57 -27.49 43.58
C GLY A 216 -50.89 -26.86 42.34
N VAL A 217 -50.98 -27.34 41.09
CA VAL A 217 -52.10 -27.47 40.11
C VAL A 217 -52.47 -26.17 39.35
N THR A 218 -52.70 -26.32 38.02
CA THR A 218 -53.38 -25.44 37.01
C THR A 218 -52.67 -24.14 36.59
N ASP A 219 -52.32 -23.91 35.32
CA ASP A 219 -53.09 -23.86 34.06
C ASP A 219 -53.95 -22.59 33.88
N MET A 220 -53.89 -22.09 32.64
CA MET A 220 -54.94 -21.38 31.90
C MET A 220 -54.99 -19.84 31.90
N LYS A 221 -55.25 -19.34 30.68
CA LYS A 221 -55.82 -18.05 30.23
C LYS A 221 -54.79 -17.02 29.73
N ARG A 222 -55.01 -16.27 28.65
CA ARG A 222 -56.04 -16.15 27.60
C ARG A 222 -55.49 -15.05 26.67
N ILE A 223 -55.41 -15.25 25.35
CA ILE A 223 -56.39 -14.79 24.34
C ILE A 223 -56.32 -13.29 23.96
N MET A 224 -56.14 -13.09 22.64
CA MET A 224 -56.60 -12.03 21.72
C MET A 224 -56.11 -10.57 21.82
N ASN A 225 -55.52 -10.11 20.70
CA ASN A 225 -56.05 -9.09 19.75
C ASN A 225 -54.89 -8.69 18.79
N ILE A 226 -54.84 -8.99 17.48
CA ILE A 226 -55.60 -8.44 16.32
C ILE A 226 -55.88 -6.93 16.49
N GLY A 227 -55.48 -5.98 15.63
CA GLY A 227 -54.82 -5.95 14.33
C GLY A 227 -54.82 -4.49 13.79
N PHE A 228 -54.39 -4.33 12.53
CA PHE A 228 -54.47 -3.11 11.67
C PHE A 228 -53.58 -1.91 12.05
N GLY A 229 -52.95 -1.16 11.14
CA GLY A 229 -52.94 -1.12 9.67
C GLY A 229 -52.39 0.24 9.19
N GLY A 230 -51.96 0.34 7.92
CA GLY A 230 -51.78 1.60 7.16
C GLY A 230 -50.42 2.32 7.34
N LYS A 231 -49.45 2.35 6.41
CA LYS A 231 -49.32 2.94 5.05
C LYS A 231 -49.16 4.48 5.01
N LEU A 232 -48.28 4.92 4.09
CA LEU A 232 -47.96 6.28 3.55
C LEU A 232 -46.70 6.94 4.14
N ARG A 233 -45.60 6.99 3.40
CA ARG A 233 -45.22 8.00 2.39
C ARG A 233 -45.13 9.41 2.97
N GLN A 234 -43.91 9.90 3.15
CA GLN A 234 -43.36 11.06 2.45
C GLN A 234 -41.90 10.78 2.12
#